data_AF-A0A2R5GTL6-F1
#
_entry.id   AF-A0A2R5GTL6-F1
#
_cell.length_a   1.000
_cell.length_b   1.000
_cell.length_c   1.000
_cell.angle_alpha   90.00
_cell.angle_beta   90.00
_cell.angle_gamma   90.00
#
_symmetry.space_group_name_H-M   'P 1'
#
loop_
_entity.id
_entity.type
_entity.pdbx_description
1 polymer ?
#
loop_
_entity_poly.entity_id
_entity_poly.type
_entity_poly.pdbx_seq_one_letter_code
_entity_poly.pdbx_strand_id
1 'polypeptide(L)'
;MSEGSSYFATQVAPVAGLVVTELLHFGPMYAVLEARRNGRLGSLDPVLFAMTVPQAATWCLYGALIDDYHYVLGSIGGVVLGVFYLMTVLQLGPTQTQCRRMEVFLLVQLVCIAAIIIMSFFNKEAALVAGGVASLATSFSLYATPFLNLRTMVANKDASSINRGFLSMQILSGTMWSAYSIFEFDLWVLIPSLVCLGFGIVQLGLVLLYKKPRSSFLADETRSGLNICGLEPCAIPLLLKDCCLPVRVTRSPQRGSFFEEARRAVEIDLGSMPGPAPGMPHPVETMHASPVFATSPATNSTQEQRPIVIL
;
A
#
# COMPACT_ATOMS: atom_id res chain seq x y z
N MET A 1 -32.96 21.10 15.07
CA MET A 1 -31.93 20.20 15.64
C MET A 1 -31.56 20.74 17.02
N SER A 2 -31.44 19.89 18.03
CA SER A 2 -31.00 20.31 19.38
C SER A 2 -29.57 20.86 19.31
N GLU A 3 -29.27 21.96 20.02
CA GLU A 3 -27.93 22.58 20.07
C GLU A 3 -26.83 21.58 20.46
N GLY A 4 -27.17 20.56 21.25
CA GLY A 4 -26.26 19.48 21.62
C GLY A 4 -25.89 18.55 20.45
N SER A 5 -26.79 18.36 19.48
CA SER A 5 -26.53 17.54 18.30
C SER A 5 -25.57 18.23 17.33
N SER A 6 -25.68 19.55 17.17
CA SER A 6 -24.73 20.33 16.38
C SER A 6 -23.35 20.35 17.01
N TYR A 7 -23.24 20.50 18.32
CA TYR A 7 -21.94 20.52 19.00
C TYR A 7 -21.19 19.19 18.88
N PHE A 8 -21.90 18.06 19.06
CA PHE A 8 -21.31 16.74 18.89
C PHE A 8 -20.79 16.53 17.46
N ALA A 9 -21.58 16.92 16.45
CA ALA A 9 -21.23 16.68 15.05
C ALA A 9 -20.10 17.57 14.53
N THR A 10 -19.97 18.80 15.01
CA THR A 10 -18.95 19.73 14.50
C THR A 10 -17.66 19.73 15.30
N GLN A 11 -17.66 19.23 16.54
CA GLN A 11 -16.47 19.21 17.40
C GLN A 11 -15.98 17.80 17.71
N VAL A 12 -16.88 16.88 18.04
CA VAL A 12 -16.49 15.54 18.49
C VAL A 12 -16.29 14.60 17.32
N ALA A 13 -17.21 14.60 16.35
CA ALA A 13 -17.13 13.72 15.19
C ALA A 13 -15.86 13.93 14.34
N PRO A 14 -15.45 15.15 13.93
CA PRO A 14 -14.24 15.32 13.12
C PRO A 14 -12.97 14.98 13.91
N VAL A 15 -12.92 15.29 15.21
CA VAL A 15 -11.76 14.93 16.08
C VAL A 15 -11.68 13.42 16.29
N ALA A 16 -12.80 12.72 16.46
CA ALA A 16 -12.81 11.27 16.52
C ALA A 16 -12.43 10.67 15.15
N GLY A 17 -12.98 11.21 14.06
CA GLY A 17 -12.71 10.78 12.68
C GLY A 17 -11.24 10.91 12.32
N LEU A 18 -10.60 12.04 12.61
CA LEU A 18 -9.18 12.24 12.35
C LEU A 18 -8.31 11.28 13.16
N VAL A 19 -8.59 11.10 14.47
CA VAL A 19 -7.78 10.19 15.32
C VAL A 19 -7.89 8.75 14.82
N VAL A 20 -9.10 8.29 14.48
CA VAL A 20 -9.30 6.93 13.97
C VAL A 20 -8.66 6.76 12.60
N THR A 21 -8.72 7.77 11.73
CA THR A 21 -8.08 7.74 10.41
C THR A 21 -6.57 7.64 10.54
N GLU A 22 -5.97 8.38 11.47
CA GLU A 22 -4.53 8.27 11.72
C GLU A 22 -4.14 6.89 12.27
N LEU A 23 -4.93 6.31 13.16
CA LEU A 23 -4.73 4.92 13.61
C LEU A 23 -4.82 3.91 12.45
N LEU A 24 -5.71 4.15 11.47
CA LEU A 24 -5.80 3.31 10.27
C LEU A 24 -4.53 3.43 9.40
N HIS A 25 -3.91 4.62 9.31
CA HIS A 25 -2.63 4.81 8.61
C HIS A 25 -1.47 4.02 9.27
N PHE A 26 -1.56 3.76 10.58
CA PHE A 26 -0.62 2.85 11.27
C PHE A 26 -0.86 1.37 10.99
N GLY A 27 -2.01 0.99 10.42
CA GLY A 27 -2.37 -0.40 10.14
C GLY A 27 -1.26 -1.19 9.40
N PRO A 28 -0.75 -0.70 8.26
CA PRO A 28 0.31 -1.35 7.51
C PRO A 28 1.69 -1.40 8.20
N MET A 29 1.90 -0.63 9.29
CA MET A 29 3.21 -0.47 9.93
C MET A 29 3.84 -1.81 10.30
N TYR A 30 3.07 -2.69 10.98
CA TYR A 30 3.57 -3.99 11.40
C TYR A 30 4.02 -4.85 10.21
N ALA A 31 3.20 -4.90 9.15
CA ALA A 31 3.49 -5.70 7.97
C ALA A 31 4.70 -5.17 7.19
N VAL A 32 4.85 -3.84 7.10
CA VAL A 32 6.00 -3.19 6.44
C VAL A 32 7.29 -3.43 7.22
N LEU A 33 7.27 -3.32 8.55
CA LEU A 33 8.43 -3.59 9.39
C LEU A 33 8.84 -5.07 9.31
N GLU A 34 7.88 -5.99 9.28
CA GLU A 34 8.15 -7.41 9.12
C GLU A 34 8.73 -7.74 7.73
N ALA A 35 8.20 -7.13 6.67
CA ALA A 35 8.77 -7.25 5.32
C ALA A 35 10.21 -6.71 5.26
N ARG A 36 10.47 -5.57 5.92
CA ARG A 36 11.81 -4.98 6.03
C ARG A 36 12.78 -5.89 6.76
N ARG A 37 12.35 -6.50 7.88
CA ARG A 37 13.14 -7.45 8.66
C ARG A 37 13.50 -8.70 7.84
N ASN A 38 12.56 -9.18 7.05
CA ASN A 38 12.72 -10.39 6.23
C ASN A 38 13.43 -10.15 4.90
N GLY A 39 13.68 -8.89 4.52
CA GLY A 39 14.34 -8.54 3.26
C GLY A 39 13.55 -8.92 2.01
N ARG A 40 12.23 -9.12 2.11
CA ARG A 40 11.35 -9.49 0.99
C ARG A 40 9.97 -8.87 1.14
N LEU A 41 9.34 -8.52 0.02
CA LEU A 41 8.03 -7.86 -0.01
C LEU A 41 6.90 -8.69 0.63
N GLY A 42 6.95 -10.02 0.50
CA GLY A 42 5.92 -10.91 1.05
C GLY A 42 4.56 -10.72 0.36
N SER A 43 3.50 -10.50 1.13
CA SER A 43 2.13 -10.28 0.66
C SER A 43 1.77 -8.80 0.46
N LEU A 44 2.71 -7.88 0.69
CA LEU A 44 2.48 -6.45 0.51
C LEU A 44 2.35 -6.11 -0.98
N ASP A 45 1.32 -5.34 -1.31
CA ASP A 45 1.18 -4.77 -2.64
C ASP A 45 1.83 -3.37 -2.69
N PRO A 46 2.98 -3.21 -3.39
CA PRO A 46 3.67 -1.94 -3.48
C PRO A 46 2.87 -0.89 -4.27
N VAL A 47 1.97 -1.31 -5.16
CA VAL A 47 1.10 -0.41 -5.94
C VAL A 47 0.12 0.31 -5.01
N LEU A 48 -0.35 -0.36 -3.96
CA LEU A 48 -1.27 0.23 -2.99
C LEU A 48 -0.64 1.43 -2.28
N PHE A 49 0.62 1.32 -1.85
CA PHE A 49 1.37 2.41 -1.21
C PHE A 49 1.62 3.58 -2.15
N ALA A 50 1.90 3.30 -3.43
CA ALA A 50 2.04 4.33 -4.46
C ALA A 50 0.73 5.08 -4.74
N MET A 51 -0.43 4.46 -4.46
CA MET A 51 -1.74 5.10 -4.59
C MET A 51 -2.15 5.88 -3.32
N THR A 52 -1.82 5.37 -2.13
CA THR A 52 -2.24 5.97 -0.85
C THR A 52 -1.54 7.29 -0.56
N VAL A 53 -0.24 7.40 -0.83
CA VAL A 53 0.53 8.64 -0.58
C VAL A 53 -0.07 9.86 -1.29
N PRO A 54 -0.23 9.85 -2.63
CA PRO A 54 -0.80 10.99 -3.32
C PRO A 54 -2.29 11.17 -3.00
N GLN A 55 -3.03 10.11 -2.67
CA GLN A 55 -4.42 10.23 -2.22
C GLN A 55 -4.50 11.01 -0.90
N ALA A 56 -3.66 10.70 0.10
CA ALA A 56 -3.57 11.46 1.34
C ALA A 56 -3.14 12.92 1.09
N ALA A 57 -2.17 13.14 0.18
CA ALA A 57 -1.75 14.49 -0.21
C ALA A 57 -2.88 15.28 -0.90
N THR A 58 -3.73 14.62 -1.68
CA THR A 58 -4.89 15.24 -2.33
C THR A 58 -5.92 15.66 -1.30
N TRP A 59 -6.16 14.86 -0.26
CA TRP A 59 -7.04 15.25 0.87
C TRP A 59 -6.46 16.41 1.69
N CYS A 60 -5.15 16.45 1.92
CA CYS A 60 -4.50 17.62 2.52
C CYS A 60 -4.69 18.88 1.67
N LEU A 61 -4.52 18.77 0.34
CA LEU A 61 -4.73 19.89 -0.58
C LEU A 61 -6.20 20.33 -0.58
N TYR A 62 -7.13 19.39 -0.59
CA TYR A 62 -8.56 19.68 -0.52
C TYR A 62 -8.92 20.42 0.77
N GLY A 63 -8.48 19.92 1.93
CA GLY A 63 -8.67 20.58 3.22
C GLY A 63 -8.10 22.01 3.26
N ALA A 64 -6.93 22.22 2.65
CA ALA A 64 -6.34 23.54 2.51
C ALA A 64 -7.14 24.47 1.58
N LEU A 65 -7.81 23.94 0.55
CA LEU A 65 -8.63 24.75 -0.36
C LEU A 65 -9.95 25.21 0.27
N ILE A 66 -10.53 24.40 1.15
CA ILE A 66 -11.77 24.71 1.88
C ILE A 66 -11.51 25.35 3.25
N ASP A 67 -10.24 25.63 3.58
CA ASP A 67 -9.80 26.23 4.85
C ASP A 67 -10.24 25.42 6.11
N ASP A 68 -10.34 24.09 5.98
CA ASP A 68 -10.69 23.17 7.07
C ASP A 68 -9.50 22.29 7.47
N TYR A 69 -8.99 22.55 8.66
CA TYR A 69 -7.81 21.89 9.21
C TYR A 69 -8.06 20.42 9.58
N HIS A 70 -9.30 20.00 9.82
CA HIS A 70 -9.59 18.61 10.22
C HIS A 70 -9.22 17.62 9.12
N TYR A 71 -9.48 17.97 7.85
CA TYR A 71 -9.12 17.13 6.70
C TYR A 71 -7.60 17.04 6.51
N VAL A 72 -6.90 18.15 6.72
CA VAL A 72 -5.43 18.20 6.67
C VAL A 72 -4.84 17.33 7.77
N LEU A 73 -5.27 17.53 9.01
CA LEU A 73 -4.78 16.78 10.16
C LEU A 73 -5.16 15.29 10.13
N GLY A 74 -6.29 14.93 9.51
CA GLY A 74 -6.68 13.54 9.34
C GLY A 74 -5.95 12.79 8.22
N SER A 75 -5.23 13.51 7.36
CA SER A 75 -4.54 12.94 6.19
C SER A 75 -3.02 13.08 6.24
N ILE A 76 -2.49 13.95 7.10
CA ILE A 76 -1.06 14.24 7.17
C ILE A 76 -0.23 13.02 7.57
N GLY A 77 -0.70 12.17 8.49
CA GLY A 77 0.02 10.95 8.83
C GLY A 77 -0.05 9.93 7.69
N GLY A 78 -1.10 9.94 6.88
CA GLY A 78 -1.17 9.18 5.63
C GLY A 78 -0.08 9.56 4.64
N VAL A 79 0.26 10.85 4.55
CA VAL A 79 1.39 11.34 3.75
C VAL A 79 2.72 10.90 4.36
N VAL A 80 2.97 11.20 5.64
CA VAL A 80 4.25 10.94 6.31
C VAL A 80 4.55 9.44 6.39
N LEU A 81 3.61 8.65 6.90
CA LEU A 81 3.73 7.20 7.00
C LEU A 81 3.71 6.55 5.63
N GLY A 82 2.87 7.04 4.72
CA GLY A 82 2.80 6.52 3.36
C GLY A 82 4.13 6.68 2.62
N VAL A 83 4.81 7.83 2.73
CA VAL A 83 6.14 8.02 2.14
C VAL A 83 7.14 7.04 2.75
N PHE A 84 7.10 6.84 4.06
CA PHE A 84 7.94 5.84 4.73
C PHE A 84 7.68 4.42 4.20
N TYR A 85 6.41 4.03 4.04
CA TYR A 85 6.04 2.72 3.50
C TYR A 85 6.46 2.58 2.04
N LEU A 86 6.20 3.59 1.21
CA LEU A 86 6.57 3.61 -0.21
C LEU A 86 8.07 3.46 -0.40
N MET A 87 8.88 4.22 0.35
CA MET A 87 10.34 4.10 0.31
C MET A 87 10.81 2.71 0.74
N THR A 88 10.19 2.13 1.77
CA THR A 88 10.53 0.79 2.25
C THR A 88 10.22 -0.28 1.19
N VAL A 89 9.05 -0.25 0.56
CA VAL A 89 8.69 -1.24 -0.47
C VAL A 89 9.51 -1.09 -1.74
N LEU A 90 9.92 0.12 -2.11
CA LEU A 90 10.84 0.35 -3.24
C LEU A 90 12.22 -0.27 -2.97
N GLN A 91 12.75 -0.13 -1.74
CA GLN A 91 14.03 -0.73 -1.35
C GLN A 91 14.02 -2.26 -1.34
N LEU A 92 12.85 -2.87 -1.10
CA LEU A 92 12.68 -4.32 -1.09
C LEU A 92 12.60 -4.95 -2.49
N GLY A 93 12.73 -4.15 -3.55
CA GLY A 93 12.85 -4.63 -4.93
C GLY A 93 11.53 -5.20 -5.49
N PRO A 94 10.51 -4.35 -5.73
CA PRO A 94 9.30 -4.80 -6.39
C PRO A 94 9.58 -5.23 -7.83
N THR A 95 8.70 -6.06 -8.39
CA THR A 95 8.85 -6.54 -9.78
C THR A 95 8.80 -5.38 -10.77
N GLN A 96 9.43 -5.52 -11.94
CA GLN A 96 9.43 -4.46 -12.97
C GLN A 96 8.01 -4.05 -13.40
N THR A 97 7.07 -5.00 -13.44
CA THR A 97 5.66 -4.72 -13.73
C THR A 97 5.02 -3.89 -12.62
N GLN A 98 5.33 -4.15 -11.35
CA GLN A 98 4.86 -3.34 -10.22
C GLN A 98 5.48 -1.94 -10.26
N CYS A 99 6.79 -1.82 -10.48
CA CYS A 99 7.48 -0.53 -10.62
C CYS A 99 6.81 0.34 -11.70
N ARG A 100 6.57 -0.23 -12.88
CA ARG A 100 5.92 0.50 -13.98
C ARG A 100 4.51 0.95 -13.62
N ARG A 101 3.73 0.11 -12.93
CA ARG A 101 2.38 0.49 -12.45
C ARG A 101 2.45 1.61 -11.43
N MET A 102 3.36 1.50 -10.45
CA MET A 102 3.57 2.52 -9.43
C MET A 102 3.98 3.86 -10.05
N GLU A 103 4.91 3.85 -11.01
CA GLU A 103 5.36 5.03 -11.73
C GLU A 103 4.20 5.74 -12.43
N VAL A 104 3.38 5.00 -13.19
CA VAL A 104 2.22 5.56 -13.88
C VAL A 104 1.23 6.17 -12.88
N PHE A 105 0.88 5.47 -11.81
CA PHE A 105 -0.04 5.99 -10.81
C PHE A 105 0.51 7.23 -10.10
N LEU A 106 1.78 7.22 -9.67
CA LEU A 106 2.41 8.36 -9.01
C LEU A 106 2.48 9.56 -9.96
N LEU A 107 2.90 9.37 -11.20
CA LEU A 107 3.06 10.46 -12.15
C LEU A 107 1.71 11.12 -12.47
N VAL A 108 0.67 10.33 -12.74
CA VAL A 108 -0.68 10.87 -13.02
C VAL A 108 -1.18 11.68 -11.82
N GLN A 109 -1.06 11.13 -10.61
CA GLN A 109 -1.59 11.79 -9.41
C GLN A 109 -0.80 13.05 -9.06
N LEU A 110 0.53 13.03 -9.17
CA LEU A 110 1.37 14.21 -8.93
C LEU A 110 1.10 15.32 -9.94
N VAL A 111 0.88 14.98 -11.22
CA VAL A 111 0.48 15.95 -12.24
C VAL A 111 -0.90 16.54 -11.92
N CYS A 112 -1.87 15.72 -11.50
CA CYS A 112 -3.18 16.21 -11.06
C CYS A 112 -3.07 17.17 -9.86
N ILE A 113 -2.32 16.80 -8.83
CA ILE A 113 -2.07 17.64 -7.64
C ILE A 113 -1.41 18.97 -8.05
N ALA A 114 -0.34 18.90 -8.86
CA ALA A 114 0.35 20.10 -9.34
C ALA A 114 -0.57 21.01 -10.15
N ALA A 115 -1.40 20.44 -11.02
CA ALA A 115 -2.38 21.20 -11.79
C ALA A 115 -3.41 21.89 -10.88
N ILE A 116 -3.91 21.22 -9.84
CA ILE A 116 -4.84 21.81 -8.87
C ILE A 116 -4.18 22.96 -8.09
N ILE A 117 -2.94 22.79 -7.67
CA ILE A 117 -2.16 23.84 -6.99
C ILE A 117 -1.97 25.04 -7.93
N ILE A 118 -1.61 24.82 -9.20
CA ILE A 118 -1.46 25.92 -10.16
C ILE A 118 -2.81 26.62 -10.37
N MET A 119 -3.90 25.86 -10.54
CA MET A 119 -5.24 26.42 -10.70
C MET A 119 -5.67 27.25 -9.50
N SER A 120 -5.29 26.90 -8.27
CA SER A 120 -5.71 27.63 -7.06
C SER A 120 -5.19 29.06 -7.01
N PHE A 121 -4.05 29.35 -7.64
CA PHE A 121 -3.51 30.71 -7.76
C PHE A 121 -4.30 31.60 -8.73
N PHE A 122 -4.98 31.02 -9.72
CA PHE A 122 -5.72 31.77 -10.73
C PHE A 122 -7.23 31.78 -10.47
N ASN A 123 -7.78 30.66 -10.00
CA ASN A 123 -9.20 30.49 -9.73
C ASN A 123 -9.41 29.46 -8.61
N LYS A 124 -9.63 29.96 -7.38
CA LYS A 124 -9.86 29.13 -6.19
C LYS A 124 -11.10 28.26 -6.33
N GLU A 125 -12.21 28.76 -6.90
CA GLU A 125 -13.45 27.99 -7.04
C GLU A 125 -13.28 26.78 -7.97
N ALA A 126 -12.63 26.98 -9.13
CA ALA A 126 -12.33 25.90 -10.06
C ALA A 126 -11.38 24.87 -9.44
N ALA A 127 -10.37 25.33 -8.68
CA ALA A 127 -9.45 24.45 -7.96
C ALA A 127 -10.15 23.63 -6.87
N LEU A 128 -11.13 24.22 -6.18
CA LEU A 128 -11.93 23.54 -5.14
C LEU A 128 -12.75 22.39 -5.74
N VAL A 129 -13.42 22.63 -6.87
CA VAL A 129 -14.14 21.58 -7.60
C VAL A 129 -13.19 20.51 -8.11
N ALA A 130 -12.07 20.89 -8.73
CA ALA A 130 -11.07 19.95 -9.22
C ALA A 130 -10.45 19.11 -8.10
N GLY A 131 -10.16 19.71 -6.95
CA GLY A 131 -9.65 19.05 -5.75
C GLY A 131 -10.65 18.06 -5.16
N GLY A 132 -11.94 18.43 -5.11
CA GLY A 132 -13.01 17.53 -4.68
C GLY A 132 -13.15 16.32 -5.61
N VAL A 133 -13.17 16.55 -6.93
CA VAL A 133 -13.24 15.47 -7.94
C VAL A 133 -12.02 14.56 -7.85
N ALA A 134 -10.81 15.12 -7.71
CA ALA A 134 -9.60 14.33 -7.56
C ALA A 134 -9.63 13.50 -6.26
N SER A 135 -9.99 14.09 -5.13
CA SER A 135 -10.11 13.38 -3.84
C SER A 135 -11.11 12.22 -3.92
N LEU A 136 -12.23 12.43 -4.60
CA LEU A 136 -13.23 11.39 -4.86
C LEU A 136 -12.68 10.26 -5.75
N ALA A 137 -12.09 10.60 -6.90
CA ALA A 137 -11.58 9.63 -7.86
C ALA A 137 -10.42 8.80 -7.30
N THR A 138 -9.52 9.43 -6.56
CA THR A 138 -8.39 8.75 -5.89
C THR A 138 -8.88 7.79 -4.81
N SER A 139 -9.90 8.18 -4.03
CA SER A 139 -10.51 7.32 -3.02
C SER A 139 -11.18 6.08 -3.64
N PHE A 140 -11.95 6.24 -4.71
CA PHE A 140 -12.53 5.10 -5.44
C PHE A 140 -11.48 4.17 -6.04
N SER A 141 -10.40 4.73 -6.58
CA SER A 141 -9.29 3.96 -7.12
C SER A 141 -8.67 3.06 -6.04
N LEU A 142 -8.56 3.56 -4.81
CA LEU A 142 -8.06 2.80 -3.67
C LEU A 142 -9.02 1.67 -3.26
N TYR A 143 -10.32 1.86 -3.40
CA TYR A 143 -11.33 0.85 -3.07
C TYR A 143 -11.41 -0.30 -4.08
N ALA A 144 -10.81 -0.18 -5.27
CA ALA A 144 -10.85 -1.23 -6.29
C ALA A 144 -10.33 -2.60 -5.77
N THR A 145 -9.21 -2.60 -5.07
CA THR A 145 -8.62 -3.82 -4.49
C THR A 145 -9.54 -4.50 -3.46
N PRO A 146 -10.03 -3.80 -2.42
CA PRO A 146 -10.92 -4.42 -1.45
C PRO A 146 -12.26 -4.86 -2.06
N PHE A 147 -12.78 -4.20 -3.10
CA PHE A 147 -13.95 -4.68 -3.85
C PHE A 147 -13.73 -6.05 -4.49
N LEU A 148 -12.56 -6.26 -5.12
CA LEU A 148 -12.21 -7.56 -5.70
C LEU A 148 -12.09 -8.63 -4.61
N ASN A 149 -11.49 -8.29 -3.47
CA ASN A 149 -11.35 -9.21 -2.34
C ASN A 149 -12.72 -9.60 -1.76
N LEU A 150 -13.64 -8.65 -1.64
CA LEU A 150 -15.00 -8.93 -1.16
C LEU A 150 -15.71 -9.95 -2.05
N ARG A 151 -15.60 -9.80 -3.38
CA ARG A 151 -16.14 -10.77 -4.34
C ARG A 151 -15.55 -12.16 -4.12
N THR A 152 -14.23 -12.25 -3.91
CA THR A 152 -13.53 -13.51 -3.64
C THR A 152 -13.99 -14.15 -2.32
N MET A 153 -14.21 -13.36 -1.27
CA MET A 153 -14.70 -13.86 0.03
C MET A 153 -16.10 -14.46 -0.08
N VAL A 154 -17.00 -13.81 -0.82
CA VAL A 154 -18.36 -14.33 -1.07
C VAL A 154 -18.32 -15.62 -1.88
N ALA A 155 -17.47 -15.68 -2.91
CA ALA A 155 -17.30 -16.88 -3.74
C ALA A 155 -16.75 -18.05 -2.92
N ASN A 156 -15.74 -17.80 -2.09
CA ASN A 156 -15.07 -18.82 -1.29
C ASN A 156 -15.78 -19.14 0.03
N LYS A 157 -16.80 -18.35 0.41
CA LYS A 157 -17.48 -18.40 1.72
C LYS A 157 -16.51 -18.40 2.90
N ASP A 158 -15.41 -17.67 2.78
CA ASP A 158 -14.38 -17.54 3.83
C ASP A 158 -14.04 -16.06 4.05
N ALA A 159 -14.21 -15.60 5.29
CA ALA A 159 -13.92 -14.24 5.74
C ALA A 159 -12.80 -14.20 6.80
N SER A 160 -11.97 -15.26 6.89
CA SER A 160 -10.89 -15.37 7.88
C SER A 160 -9.76 -14.34 7.71
N SER A 161 -9.60 -13.77 6.51
CA SER A 161 -8.58 -12.75 6.24
C SER A 161 -8.96 -11.35 6.73
N ILE A 162 -10.21 -11.10 7.13
CA ILE A 162 -10.64 -9.79 7.62
C ILE A 162 -10.17 -9.58 9.06
N ASN A 163 -9.34 -8.56 9.27
CA ASN A 163 -8.97 -8.14 10.61
C ASN A 163 -10.14 -7.38 11.27
N ARG A 164 -10.77 -8.02 12.27
CA ARG A 164 -11.92 -7.45 13.00
C ARG A 164 -11.62 -6.10 13.66
N GLY A 165 -10.39 -5.88 14.12
CA GLY A 165 -9.96 -4.61 14.71
C GLY A 165 -9.94 -3.50 13.66
N PHE A 166 -9.26 -3.75 12.53
CA PHE A 166 -9.19 -2.80 11.42
C PHE A 166 -10.58 -2.49 10.85
N LEU A 167 -11.43 -3.50 10.68
CA LEU A 167 -12.83 -3.34 10.27
C LEU A 167 -13.62 -2.41 11.22
N SER A 168 -13.50 -2.62 12.53
CA SER A 168 -14.21 -1.78 13.50
C SER A 168 -13.77 -0.31 13.43
N MET A 169 -12.47 -0.07 13.25
CA MET A 169 -11.91 1.27 13.09
C MET A 169 -12.34 1.90 11.77
N GLN A 170 -12.41 1.12 10.69
CA GLN A 170 -12.91 1.60 9.38
C GLN A 170 -14.38 2.04 9.47
N ILE A 171 -15.24 1.23 10.08
CA ILE A 171 -16.66 1.58 10.26
C ILE A 171 -16.81 2.83 11.12
N LEU A 172 -16.03 2.92 12.21
CA LEU A 172 -16.05 4.09 13.09
C LEU A 172 -15.59 5.34 12.34
N SER A 173 -14.49 5.27 11.61
CA SER A 173 -13.98 6.36 10.77
C SER A 173 -15.03 6.80 9.74
N GLY A 174 -15.58 5.87 8.96
CA GLY A 174 -16.61 6.18 7.96
C GLY A 174 -17.85 6.80 8.58
N THR A 175 -18.29 6.33 9.76
CA THR A 175 -19.43 6.91 10.48
C THR A 175 -19.14 8.34 10.93
N MET A 176 -17.97 8.60 11.50
CA MET A 176 -17.58 9.93 11.98
C MET A 176 -17.45 10.93 10.83
N TRP A 177 -16.79 10.57 9.73
CA TRP A 177 -16.65 11.43 8.57
C TRP A 177 -17.97 11.64 7.82
N SER A 178 -18.80 10.61 7.69
CA SER A 178 -20.15 10.78 7.11
C SER A 178 -21.01 11.69 7.97
N ALA A 179 -20.98 11.55 9.31
CA ALA A 179 -21.68 12.46 10.21
C ALA A 179 -21.18 13.90 10.03
N TYR A 180 -19.88 14.12 10.05
CA TYR A 180 -19.29 15.45 9.85
C TYR A 180 -19.71 16.08 8.51
N SER A 181 -19.58 15.32 7.42
CA SER A 181 -19.88 15.81 6.05
C SER A 181 -21.35 16.14 5.84
N ILE A 182 -22.28 15.47 6.53
CA ILE A 182 -23.71 15.80 6.49
C ILE A 182 -23.97 17.18 7.11
N PHE A 183 -23.24 17.54 8.17
CA PHE A 183 -23.40 18.83 8.85
C PHE A 183 -22.75 19.97 8.07
N GLU A 184 -21.56 19.73 7.50
CA GLU A 184 -20.86 20.72 6.65
C GLU A 184 -21.39 20.79 5.21
N PHE A 185 -22.38 19.95 4.86
CA PHE A 185 -22.94 19.81 3.51
C PHE A 185 -21.89 19.55 2.41
N ASP A 186 -20.78 18.89 2.77
CA ASP A 186 -19.69 18.57 1.85
C ASP A 186 -19.92 17.22 1.16
N LEU A 187 -20.39 17.27 -0.08
CA LEU A 187 -20.64 16.07 -0.89
C LEU A 187 -19.35 15.34 -1.29
N TRP A 188 -18.22 16.05 -1.41
CA TRP A 188 -16.96 15.45 -1.85
C TRP A 188 -16.41 14.49 -0.81
N VAL A 189 -16.65 14.78 0.47
CA VAL A 189 -16.26 13.93 1.61
C VAL A 189 -17.37 12.93 1.94
N LEU A 190 -18.64 13.32 1.82
CA LEU A 190 -19.78 12.47 2.16
C LEU A 190 -19.83 11.20 1.30
N ILE A 191 -19.69 11.34 -0.02
CA ILE A 191 -19.78 10.21 -0.96
C ILE A 191 -18.74 9.11 -0.65
N PRO A 192 -17.42 9.38 -0.60
CA PRO A 192 -16.43 8.34 -0.35
C PRO A 192 -16.52 7.78 1.08
N SER A 193 -16.96 8.59 2.05
CA SER A 193 -17.19 8.14 3.43
C SER A 193 -18.35 7.15 3.54
N LEU A 194 -19.48 7.43 2.86
CA LEU A 194 -20.62 6.51 2.81
C LEU A 194 -20.28 5.22 2.08
N VAL A 195 -19.51 5.29 0.99
CA VAL A 195 -19.03 4.09 0.29
C VAL A 195 -18.14 3.25 1.20
N CYS A 196 -17.21 3.88 1.93
CA CYS A 196 -16.35 3.20 2.90
C CYS A 196 -17.17 2.56 4.03
N LEU A 197 -18.14 3.29 4.60
CA LEU A 197 -19.02 2.79 5.64
C LEU A 197 -19.87 1.61 5.16
N GLY A 198 -20.48 1.73 3.98
CA GLY A 198 -21.26 0.66 3.37
C GLY A 198 -20.42 -0.58 3.14
N PHE A 199 -19.18 -0.41 2.67
CA PHE A 199 -18.24 -1.50 2.49
C PHE A 199 -17.88 -2.19 3.81
N GLY A 200 -17.61 -1.41 4.87
CA GLY A 200 -17.38 -1.95 6.21
C GLY A 200 -18.59 -2.72 6.77
N ILE A 201 -19.81 -2.22 6.55
CA ILE A 201 -21.04 -2.93 6.98
C ILE A 201 -21.18 -4.27 6.26
N VAL A 202 -20.91 -4.33 4.96
CA VAL A 202 -20.95 -5.58 4.20
C VAL A 202 -19.89 -6.56 4.70
N GLN A 203 -18.66 -6.09 4.93
CA GLN A 203 -17.59 -6.90 5.52
C GLN A 203 -17.98 -7.45 6.90
N LEU A 204 -18.59 -6.64 7.75
CA LEU A 204 -19.09 -7.07 9.06
C LEU A 204 -20.15 -8.17 8.92
N GLY A 205 -21.08 -8.02 7.97
CA GLY A 205 -22.06 -9.04 7.64
C GLY A 205 -21.43 -10.37 7.24
N LEU A 206 -20.41 -10.36 6.38
CA LEU A 206 -19.69 -11.57 5.97
C LEU A 206 -18.94 -12.22 7.12
N VAL A 207 -18.28 -11.44 7.99
CA VAL A 207 -17.61 -11.95 9.19
C VAL A 207 -18.61 -12.64 10.13
N LEU A 208 -19.82 -12.12 10.26
CA LEU A 208 -20.87 -12.72 11.09
C LEU A 208 -21.46 -13.98 10.45
N LEU A 209 -21.63 -14.00 9.13
CA LEU A 209 -22.24 -15.12 8.40
C LEU A 209 -21.30 -16.31 8.21
N TYR A 210 -20.02 -16.05 7.89
CA TYR A 210 -19.01 -17.10 7.64
C TYR A 210 -18.19 -17.44 8.89
N LYS A 211 -18.72 -17.15 10.08
CA LYS A 211 -18.13 -17.57 11.36
C LYS A 211 -17.94 -19.10 11.35
N LYS A 212 -16.70 -19.55 11.14
CA LYS A 212 -16.31 -20.93 11.38
C LYS A 212 -16.58 -21.26 12.86
N PRO A 213 -17.28 -22.38 13.17
CA PRO A 213 -17.49 -22.81 14.55
C PRO A 213 -16.14 -22.96 15.27
N ARG A 214 -16.06 -22.49 16.52
CA ARG A 214 -14.86 -22.47 17.36
C ARG A 214 -14.18 -23.84 17.51
N SER A 215 -14.91 -24.94 17.26
CA SER A 215 -14.40 -26.32 17.23
C SER A 215 -13.44 -26.61 16.07
N SER A 216 -13.51 -25.86 14.97
CA SER A 216 -12.61 -26.04 13.81
C SER A 216 -11.24 -25.40 14.00
N PHE A 217 -11.14 -24.30 14.76
CA PHE A 217 -9.86 -23.66 15.09
C PHE A 217 -9.00 -24.53 16.03
N LEU A 218 -9.62 -25.17 17.02
CA LEU A 218 -8.93 -26.13 17.88
C LEU A 218 -8.48 -27.37 17.10
N ALA A 219 -9.25 -27.82 16.11
CA ALA A 219 -8.87 -28.93 15.23
C ALA A 219 -7.72 -28.56 14.27
N ASP A 220 -7.63 -27.30 13.83
CA ASP A 220 -6.58 -26.81 12.92
C ASP A 220 -5.28 -26.47 13.67
N GLU A 221 -5.36 -25.98 14.91
CA GLU A 221 -4.21 -25.84 15.82
C GLU A 221 -3.68 -27.22 16.25
N THR A 222 -4.56 -28.18 16.52
CA THR A 222 -4.17 -29.57 16.79
C THR A 222 -3.57 -30.24 15.56
N ARG A 223 -4.08 -29.99 14.34
CA ARG A 223 -3.48 -30.50 13.09
C ARG A 223 -2.16 -29.83 12.73
N SER A 224 -2.01 -28.52 12.98
CA SER A 224 -0.75 -27.82 12.76
C SER A 224 0.30 -28.20 13.81
N GLY A 225 -0.10 -28.46 15.06
CA GLY A 225 0.77 -29.05 16.08
C GLY A 225 1.16 -30.50 15.79
N LEU A 226 0.26 -31.29 15.19
CA LEU A 226 0.54 -32.68 14.78
C LEU A 226 1.40 -32.77 13.51
N ASN A 227 1.33 -31.78 12.61
CA ASN A 227 2.20 -31.69 11.43
C ASN A 227 3.62 -31.19 11.75
N ILE A 228 3.87 -30.68 12.97
CA ILE A 228 5.23 -30.44 13.49
C ILE A 228 5.80 -31.72 14.13
N CYS A 229 4.96 -32.71 14.48
CA CYS A 229 5.35 -34.04 14.96
C CYS A 229 5.20 -35.13 13.89
N GLY A 230 5.51 -34.80 12.64
CA GLY A 230 5.52 -35.73 11.49
C GLY A 230 6.91 -36.19 11.10
N LEU A 231 7.68 -36.76 12.03
CA LEU A 231 8.87 -37.56 11.75
C LEU A 231 8.98 -38.65 12.83
N GLU A 232 8.67 -39.89 12.46
CA GLU A 232 8.95 -41.12 13.21
C GLU A 232 9.58 -42.12 12.24
N PRO A 233 10.39 -43.11 12.67
CA PRO A 233 11.02 -43.31 13.97
C PRO A 233 12.52 -43.67 13.85
N CYS A 234 13.37 -43.29 14.80
CA CYS A 234 14.63 -44.02 14.97
C CYS A 234 15.04 -44.12 16.44
N ALA A 235 14.82 -45.31 16.97
CA ALA A 235 15.57 -45.99 18.04
C ALA A 235 16.41 -45.08 18.95
N ILE A 236 15.83 -44.80 20.11
CA ILE A 236 16.58 -44.40 21.31
C ILE A 236 17.24 -45.66 21.87
N PRO A 237 18.56 -45.64 22.11
CA PRO A 237 19.04 -46.08 23.39
C PRO A 237 19.64 -44.90 24.15
N LEU A 238 19.09 -44.73 25.35
CA LEU A 238 19.72 -44.12 26.52
C LEU A 238 21.25 -44.28 26.51
N LEU A 239 21.97 -43.16 26.49
CA LEU A 239 23.22 -43.01 27.23
C LEU A 239 23.57 -41.54 27.44
N LEU A 240 23.03 -41.06 28.56
CA LEU A 240 23.60 -40.01 29.40
C LEU A 240 25.07 -40.35 29.69
N LYS A 241 26.01 -39.51 29.23
CA LYS A 241 27.20 -39.02 29.94
C LYS A 241 28.37 -38.72 28.99
N ASP A 242 29.03 -37.62 29.33
CA ASP A 242 30.42 -37.29 29.01
C ASP A 242 30.74 -36.89 27.56
N CYS A 243 30.75 -35.58 27.31
CA CYS A 243 32.00 -34.89 26.98
C CYS A 243 31.80 -33.37 26.89
N CYS A 244 32.31 -32.67 27.91
CA CYS A 244 32.76 -31.29 27.79
C CYS A 244 33.83 -31.20 26.69
N LEU A 245 33.75 -30.21 25.80
CA LEU A 245 34.87 -29.56 25.07
C LEU A 245 34.31 -28.39 24.22
N PRO A 246 35.14 -27.41 23.83
CA PRO A 246 34.89 -26.00 24.12
C PRO A 246 34.27 -25.23 22.95
N VAL A 247 33.58 -24.15 23.29
CA VAL A 247 33.09 -23.13 22.37
C VAL A 247 34.26 -22.54 21.57
N ARG A 248 34.37 -22.94 20.30
CA ARG A 248 35.22 -22.28 19.31
C ARG A 248 34.37 -21.22 18.61
N VAL A 249 34.54 -19.96 19.02
CA VAL A 249 34.00 -18.78 18.33
C VAL A 249 34.68 -18.69 16.96
N THR A 250 34.00 -19.10 15.90
CA THR A 250 34.36 -18.73 14.55
C THR A 250 33.77 -17.35 14.24
N ARG A 251 34.63 -16.32 14.26
CA ARG A 251 34.34 -15.04 13.60
C ARG A 251 34.16 -15.33 12.11
N SER A 252 32.99 -15.03 11.53
CA SER A 252 32.88 -14.85 10.09
C SER A 252 33.23 -13.39 9.75
N PRO A 253 34.18 -13.15 8.82
CA PRO A 253 34.44 -11.82 8.30
C PRO A 253 33.82 -11.71 6.91
N GLN A 254 32.66 -11.07 6.77
CA GLN A 254 32.25 -10.47 5.50
C GLN A 254 31.47 -9.18 5.76
N ARG A 255 32.24 -8.13 6.01
CA ARG A 255 31.80 -6.74 5.92
C ARG A 255 32.86 -6.07 5.06
N GLY A 256 32.65 -5.98 3.75
CA GLY A 256 33.60 -5.27 2.88
C GLY A 256 33.66 -5.59 1.40
N SER A 257 32.62 -6.12 0.73
CA SER A 257 32.74 -6.43 -0.71
C SER A 257 31.66 -5.84 -1.62
N PHE A 258 30.97 -4.75 -1.22
CA PHE A 258 30.05 -4.05 -2.13
C PHE A 258 30.47 -2.61 -2.44
N PHE A 259 31.12 -1.93 -1.48
CA PHE A 259 31.60 -0.56 -1.70
C PHE A 259 32.88 -0.47 -2.55
N GLU A 260 33.63 -1.57 -2.69
CA GLU A 260 34.90 -1.60 -3.45
C GLU A 260 34.66 -1.79 -4.96
N GLU A 261 33.56 -2.45 -5.33
CA GLU A 261 33.17 -2.71 -6.71
C GLU A 261 32.51 -1.48 -7.34
N ALA A 262 31.74 -0.71 -6.56
CA ALA A 262 31.20 0.59 -6.98
C ALA A 262 32.29 1.67 -7.15
N ARG A 263 33.40 1.60 -6.37
CA ARG A 263 34.50 2.57 -6.50
C ARG A 263 35.33 2.35 -7.77
N ARG A 264 35.55 1.08 -8.17
CA ARG A 264 36.25 0.75 -9.43
C ARG A 264 35.44 1.09 -10.68
N ALA A 265 34.11 0.99 -10.63
CA ALA A 265 33.26 1.39 -11.77
C ALA A 265 33.29 2.89 -12.04
N VAL A 266 33.50 3.73 -11.01
CA VAL A 266 33.58 5.20 -11.15
C VAL A 266 34.97 5.67 -11.60
N GLU A 267 36.04 4.96 -11.22
CA GLU A 267 37.42 5.33 -11.60
C GLU A 267 37.76 4.97 -13.07
N ILE A 268 37.06 4.01 -13.66
CA ILE A 268 37.25 3.59 -15.06
C ILE A 268 36.62 4.60 -16.06
N ASP A 269 35.59 5.34 -15.65
CA ASP A 269 34.85 6.25 -16.55
C ASP A 269 35.43 7.68 -16.63
N LEU A 270 36.43 8.01 -15.79
CA LEU A 270 37.10 9.32 -15.77
C LEU A 270 38.42 9.37 -16.58
N GLY A 271 38.84 8.24 -17.17
CA GLY A 271 40.16 8.09 -17.80
C GLY A 271 40.25 8.30 -19.32
N SER A 272 39.14 8.55 -20.04
CA SER A 272 39.16 8.58 -21.50
C SER A 272 38.50 9.83 -22.10
N MET A 273 39.24 10.95 -22.13
CA MET A 273 38.94 12.12 -22.96
C MET A 273 40.13 12.39 -23.88
N PRO A 274 40.01 12.25 -25.21
CA PRO A 274 40.95 12.85 -26.14
C PRO A 274 40.48 14.26 -26.56
N GLY A 275 41.41 15.21 -26.61
CA GLY A 275 41.22 16.61 -27.02
C GLY A 275 40.97 16.81 -28.54
N PRO A 276 40.81 18.07 -29.01
CA PRO A 276 40.06 18.37 -30.24
C PRO A 276 40.87 18.61 -31.54
N ALA A 277 40.13 18.54 -32.66
CA ALA A 277 40.30 19.15 -34.02
C ALA A 277 41.10 18.37 -35.10
N PRO A 278 40.98 18.67 -36.43
CA PRO A 278 39.85 19.19 -37.25
C PRO A 278 39.65 18.42 -38.61
N GLY A 279 38.49 18.57 -39.28
CA GLY A 279 38.35 18.24 -40.73
C GLY A 279 36.98 17.68 -41.19
N MET A 280 36.24 18.48 -41.97
CA MET A 280 34.99 18.15 -42.73
C MET A 280 35.20 17.10 -43.86
N PRO A 281 34.17 16.55 -44.57
CA PRO A 281 32.77 17.01 -44.72
C PRO A 281 31.63 15.93 -44.64
N HIS A 282 30.38 16.44 -44.65
CA HIS A 282 29.06 15.75 -44.79
C HIS A 282 28.91 14.84 -46.03
N PRO A 283 27.95 13.87 -46.03
CA PRO A 283 26.53 14.08 -46.43
C PRO A 283 25.51 13.32 -45.52
N VAL A 284 24.37 13.89 -45.11
CA VAL A 284 23.04 13.92 -45.78
C VAL A 284 22.63 12.60 -46.43
N GLU A 285 21.72 11.85 -45.81
CA GLU A 285 20.50 11.37 -46.49
C GLU A 285 19.46 10.79 -45.53
N THR A 286 18.22 11.16 -45.85
CA THR A 286 16.92 10.79 -45.30
C THR A 286 16.52 9.33 -45.57
N MET A 287 15.59 8.78 -44.78
CA MET A 287 14.23 8.37 -45.23
C MET A 287 13.69 7.11 -44.54
N HIS A 288 12.41 7.24 -44.15
CA HIS A 288 11.39 6.26 -43.77
C HIS A 288 11.60 4.77 -44.12
N ALA A 289 11.19 3.88 -43.20
CA ALA A 289 10.04 2.97 -43.37
C ALA A 289 9.98 1.89 -42.26
N SER A 290 8.84 1.79 -41.57
CA SER A 290 8.29 0.51 -41.09
C SER A 290 7.67 -0.22 -42.30
N PRO A 291 7.47 -1.55 -42.36
CA PRO A 291 6.38 -2.19 -41.59
C PRO A 291 6.46 -3.73 -41.29
N VAL A 292 5.59 -4.16 -40.35
CA VAL A 292 4.67 -5.33 -40.42
C VAL A 292 5.14 -6.78 -40.07
N PHE A 293 4.37 -7.35 -39.12
CA PHE A 293 3.92 -8.75 -38.86
C PHE A 293 4.92 -9.92 -38.68
N ALA A 294 4.72 -10.70 -37.61
CA ALA A 294 4.13 -12.05 -37.69
C ALA A 294 3.95 -12.74 -36.30
N THR A 295 2.69 -13.12 -36.03
CA THR A 295 2.18 -14.40 -35.49
C THR A 295 2.65 -15.03 -34.15
N SER A 296 1.63 -15.35 -33.33
CA SER A 296 1.54 -16.27 -32.17
C SER A 296 1.86 -17.75 -32.55
N PRO A 297 2.08 -18.70 -31.60
CA PRO A 297 1.01 -19.29 -30.78
C PRO A 297 1.33 -19.56 -29.29
N ALA A 298 0.23 -19.50 -28.51
CA ALA A 298 -0.09 -20.06 -27.20
C ALA A 298 0.87 -21.07 -26.49
N THR A 299 0.93 -20.97 -25.16
CA THR A 299 0.71 -22.13 -24.26
C THR A 299 0.32 -21.70 -22.85
N ASN A 300 -0.72 -22.36 -22.34
CA ASN A 300 -1.26 -22.28 -20.99
C ASN A 300 -0.21 -22.60 -19.91
N SER A 301 -0.23 -21.85 -18.81
CA SER A 301 -0.18 -22.46 -17.48
C SER A 301 -0.89 -21.59 -16.47
N THR A 302 -1.95 -22.17 -15.92
CA THR A 302 -2.69 -21.79 -14.72
C THR A 302 -1.74 -21.49 -13.57
N GLN A 303 -1.63 -20.23 -13.15
CA GLN A 303 -0.98 -19.86 -11.90
C GLN A 303 -2.05 -19.40 -10.90
N GLU A 304 -2.35 -20.35 -10.03
CA GLU A 304 -3.07 -20.31 -8.77
C GLU A 304 -3.02 -18.93 -8.09
N GLN A 305 -4.16 -18.22 -8.13
CA GLN A 305 -4.40 -17.00 -7.37
C GLN A 305 -4.41 -17.35 -5.88
N ARG A 306 -3.27 -17.14 -5.20
CA ARG A 306 -3.25 -17.12 -3.73
C ARG A 306 -3.96 -15.85 -3.25
N PRO A 307 -4.81 -15.94 -2.21
CA PRO A 307 -5.57 -14.82 -1.72
C PRO A 307 -4.62 -13.73 -1.21
N ILE A 308 -4.79 -12.53 -1.76
CA ILE A 308 -4.15 -11.30 -1.31
C ILE A 308 -4.67 -11.01 0.10
N VAL A 309 -3.81 -11.22 1.10
CA VAL A 309 -4.05 -10.82 2.49
C VAL A 309 -3.48 -9.42 2.66
N ILE A 310 -4.35 -8.41 2.71
CA ILE A 310 -3.98 -7.08 3.17
C ILE A 310 -5.06 -6.62 4.17
N LEU A 311 -4.53 -6.11 5.29
CA LEU A 311 -5.10 -5.65 6.55
C LEU A 311 -6.48 -4.98 6.48
#